data_AF-A0A529MAJ5-F1
#
_entry.id   AF-A0A529MAJ5-F1
#
_cell.length_a   1.000
_cell.length_b   1.000
_cell.length_c   1.000
_cell.angle_alpha   90.00
_cell.angle_beta   90.00
_cell.angle_gamma   90.00
#
_symmetry.space_group_name_H-M   'P 1'
#
loop_
_entity.id
_entity.type
_entity.pdbx_description
1 polymer ?
#
loop_
_entity_poly.entity_id
_entity_poly.type
_entity_poly.pdbx_seq_one_letter_code
_entity_poly.pdbx_strand_id
1 'polypeptide(L)'
;MKPLDYICEGQSDNADGTAERSVYLTFDDGPNSFFTPQILNVLAQHQVTATFFVVGAYAADEPELVRRIITDGHGIANHTMTHPDLAKCGSVEVDCQIVEANRVIGMACPQAMVRYFRAPYGIWTEEVIAASAGAALAPVHWSID
;
A
#
# COMPACT_ATOMS: atom_id res chain seq x y z
N MET A 1 8.25 -21.77 -8.69
CA MET A 1 8.10 -20.32 -8.92
C MET A 1 9.46 -19.70 -8.64
N LYS A 2 10.08 -19.01 -9.60
CA LYS A 2 11.34 -18.29 -9.32
C LYS A 2 11.01 -17.06 -8.45
N PRO A 3 11.85 -16.67 -7.48
CA PRO A 3 11.69 -15.39 -6.82
C PRO A 3 11.76 -14.31 -7.90
N LEU A 4 10.80 -13.38 -7.88
CA LEU A 4 10.87 -12.18 -8.70
C LEU A 4 11.73 -11.19 -7.92
N ASP A 5 13.00 -11.04 -8.32
CA ASP A 5 14.03 -10.17 -7.69
C ASP A 5 13.68 -8.67 -7.67
N TYR A 6 12.46 -8.30 -8.10
CA TYR A 6 11.94 -6.93 -8.22
C TYR A 6 11.05 -6.49 -7.06
N ILE A 7 10.69 -7.43 -6.18
CA ILE A 7 9.89 -7.15 -5.00
C ILE A 7 10.86 -6.76 -3.88
N CYS A 8 10.69 -5.57 -3.33
CA CYS A 8 11.46 -5.13 -2.18
C CYS A 8 11.00 -5.93 -0.96
N GLU A 9 11.73 -7.01 -0.62
CA GLU A 9 11.76 -7.48 0.76
C GLU A 9 12.47 -6.40 1.56
N GLY A 10 11.88 -5.97 2.69
CA GLY A 10 12.47 -4.92 3.52
C GLY A 10 13.93 -5.26 3.83
N GLN A 11 14.87 -4.49 3.28
CA GLN A 11 16.28 -4.71 3.52
C GLN A 11 16.58 -4.46 4.99
N SER A 12 17.02 -5.50 5.69
CA SER A 12 17.69 -5.33 6.97
C SER A 12 19.10 -4.80 6.69
N ASP A 13 19.25 -3.47 6.62
CA ASP A 13 20.57 -2.84 6.60
C ASP A 13 21.24 -3.09 7.95
N ASN A 14 22.04 -4.16 8.11
CA ASN A 14 23.00 -4.31 9.20
C ASN A 14 24.05 -5.38 8.89
N ALA A 15 25.22 -4.94 8.42
CA ALA A 15 26.41 -5.77 8.20
C ALA A 15 27.22 -6.05 9.48
N ASP A 16 26.63 -5.92 10.68
CA ASP A 16 27.34 -6.04 11.97
C ASP A 16 26.57 -6.83 13.05
N GLY A 17 25.97 -7.96 12.68
CA GLY A 17 25.59 -9.04 13.63
C GLY A 17 24.56 -8.72 14.73
N THR A 18 24.01 -7.50 14.76
CA THR A 18 23.03 -7.02 15.73
C THR A 18 21.78 -6.52 15.00
N ALA A 19 21.20 -7.37 14.15
CA ALA A 19 19.93 -7.04 13.52
C ALA A 19 18.86 -6.89 14.62
N GLU A 20 18.38 -5.67 14.85
CA GLU A 20 17.16 -5.44 15.60
C GLU A 20 16.03 -6.24 14.96
N ARG A 21 15.37 -7.08 15.76
CA ARG A 21 14.24 -7.88 15.30
C ARG A 21 13.03 -6.97 15.12
N SER A 22 12.87 -6.49 13.90
CA SER A 22 11.78 -5.60 13.51
C SER A 22 10.74 -6.33 12.68
N VAL A 23 9.48 -5.92 12.84
CA VAL A 23 8.37 -6.31 11.99
C VAL A 23 7.63 -5.05 11.55
N TYR A 24 7.10 -5.07 10.33
CA TYR A 24 6.36 -3.95 9.74
C TYR A 24 4.92 -4.39 9.50
N LEU A 25 3.98 -3.76 10.20
CA LEU A 25 2.56 -4.05 10.02
C LEU A 25 2.02 -3.32 8.79
N THR A 26 1.34 -4.07 7.94
CA THR A 26 0.65 -3.52 6.76
C THR A 26 -0.76 -4.06 6.67
N PHE A 27 -1.70 -3.25 6.23
CA PHE A 27 -3.10 -3.64 6.05
C PHE A 27 -3.55 -3.26 4.64
N ASP A 28 -4.24 -4.18 3.97
CA ASP A 28 -4.76 -4.01 2.62
C ASP A 28 -6.28 -3.77 2.65
N ASP A 29 -6.87 -3.50 1.49
CA ASP A 29 -8.32 -3.43 1.24
C ASP A 29 -9.11 -2.35 1.99
N GLY A 30 -8.40 -1.39 2.59
CA GLY A 30 -9.00 -0.24 3.27
C GLY A 30 -9.13 1.01 2.37
N PRO A 31 -9.57 2.14 2.94
CA PRO A 31 -10.15 2.27 4.26
C PRO A 31 -11.58 1.71 4.32
N ASN A 32 -11.89 0.97 5.39
CA ASN A 32 -13.24 0.49 5.69
C ASN A 32 -13.80 1.24 6.90
N SER A 33 -15.00 1.81 6.76
CA SER A 33 -15.62 2.66 7.81
C SER A 33 -15.91 1.94 9.13
N PHE A 34 -16.02 0.61 9.13
CA PHE A 34 -16.25 -0.17 10.34
C PHE A 34 -14.93 -0.65 10.97
N PHE A 35 -14.04 -1.25 10.19
CA PHE A 35 -12.85 -1.93 10.71
C PHE A 35 -11.63 -1.03 10.85
N THR A 36 -11.38 -0.13 9.89
CA THR A 36 -10.18 0.73 9.94
C THR A 36 -10.13 1.59 11.21
N PRO A 37 -11.23 2.21 11.70
CA PRO A 37 -11.19 2.94 12.96
C PRO A 37 -10.82 2.07 14.16
N GLN A 38 -11.25 0.80 14.17
CA GLN A 38 -10.95 -0.14 15.25
C GLN A 38 -9.46 -0.52 15.24
N ILE A 39 -8.90 -0.79 14.06
CA ILE A 39 -7.48 -1.07 13.88
C ILE A 39 -6.64 0.13 14.33
N LEU A 40 -6.97 1.34 13.88
CA LEU A 40 -6.30 2.58 14.31
C LEU A 40 -6.32 2.76 15.84
N ASN A 41 -7.44 2.47 16.49
CA ASN A 41 -7.54 2.55 17.95
C ASN A 41 -6.60 1.56 18.65
N VAL A 42 -6.50 0.32 18.16
CA VAL A 42 -5.60 -0.69 18.72
C VAL A 42 -4.13 -0.29 18.50
N LEU A 43 -3.79 0.16 17.30
CA LEU A 43 -2.44 0.65 16.99
C LEU A 43 -2.04 1.81 17.90
N ALA A 44 -2.95 2.76 18.14
CA ALA A 44 -2.73 3.87 19.06
C ALA A 44 -2.55 3.43 20.51
N GLN A 45 -3.34 2.46 21.00
CA GLN A 45 -3.19 1.88 22.34
C GLN A 45 -1.80 1.27 22.56
N HIS A 46 -1.23 0.69 21.51
CA HIS A 46 0.09 0.07 21.54
C HIS A 46 1.22 1.00 21.09
N GLN A 47 0.90 2.24 20.70
CA GLN A 47 1.87 3.22 20.17
C GLN A 47 2.67 2.68 18.96
N VAL A 48 2.01 1.91 18.11
CA VAL A 48 2.60 1.30 16.90
C VAL A 48 2.08 2.00 15.66
N THR A 49 2.96 2.23 14.69
CA THR A 49 2.58 2.71 13.35
C THR A 49 2.53 1.54 12.36
N ALA A 50 1.80 1.74 11.27
CA ALA A 50 1.56 0.73 10.24
C ALA A 50 1.42 1.44 8.89
N THR A 51 1.45 0.68 7.80
CA THR A 51 1.13 1.20 6.46
C THR A 51 -0.17 0.61 5.95
N PHE A 52 -1.08 1.45 5.47
CA PHE A 52 -2.35 1.04 4.90
C PHE A 52 -2.29 1.14 3.37
N PHE A 53 -2.33 0.00 2.68
CA PHE A 53 -2.52 -0.06 1.24
C PHE A 53 -4.02 0.09 0.95
N VAL A 54 -4.41 1.25 0.44
CA VAL A 54 -5.81 1.62 0.27
C VAL A 54 -6.27 1.48 -1.17
N VAL A 55 -7.50 1.03 -1.33
CA VAL A 55 -8.20 1.00 -2.61
C VAL A 55 -8.73 2.40 -2.89
N GLY A 56 -8.45 2.93 -4.08
CA GLY A 56 -8.79 4.30 -4.45
C GLY A 56 -10.29 4.60 -4.32
N ALA A 57 -11.17 3.68 -4.73
CA ALA A 57 -12.61 3.83 -4.57
C ALA A 57 -13.03 4.04 -3.11
N TYR A 58 -12.46 3.26 -2.19
CA TYR A 58 -12.75 3.41 -0.75
C TYR A 58 -12.14 4.68 -0.18
N ALA A 59 -10.96 5.09 -0.65
CA ALA A 59 -10.36 6.36 -0.27
C ALA A 59 -11.20 7.57 -0.72
N ALA A 60 -11.88 7.47 -1.87
CA ALA A 60 -12.82 8.49 -2.34
C ALA A 60 -14.07 8.60 -1.45
N ASP A 61 -14.59 7.45 -1.00
CA ASP A 61 -15.78 7.37 -0.15
C ASP A 61 -15.49 7.79 1.30
N GLU A 62 -14.28 7.53 1.79
CA GLU A 62 -13.88 7.76 3.19
C GLU A 62 -12.68 8.72 3.33
N PRO A 63 -12.76 9.97 2.81
CA PRO A 63 -11.62 10.89 2.79
C PRO A 63 -11.21 11.35 4.20
N GLU A 64 -12.14 11.39 5.15
CA GLU A 64 -11.82 11.67 6.56
C GLU A 64 -11.00 10.56 7.19
N LEU A 65 -11.23 9.31 6.78
CA LEU A 65 -10.51 8.17 7.32
C LEU A 65 -9.10 8.09 6.74
N VAL A 66 -8.92 8.46 5.46
CA VAL A 66 -7.61 8.71 4.85
C VAL A 66 -6.84 9.78 5.62
N ARG A 67 -7.48 10.93 5.90
CA ARG A 67 -6.86 11.99 6.70
C ARG A 67 -6.46 11.48 8.08
N ARG A 68 -7.36 10.74 8.74
CA ARG A 68 -7.11 10.18 10.08
C ARG A 68 -5.90 9.24 10.09
N ILE A 69 -5.80 8.31 9.12
CA ILE A 69 -4.64 7.41 8.98
C ILE A 69 -3.33 8.23 9.02
N ILE A 70 -3.28 9.31 8.25
CA ILE A 70 -2.09 10.17 8.14
C ILE A 70 -1.87 10.99 9.42
N THR A 71 -2.91 11.60 9.99
CA THR A 71 -2.76 12.42 11.22
C THR A 71 -2.37 11.59 12.44
N ASP A 72 -2.80 10.33 12.49
CA ASP A 72 -2.43 9.38 13.55
C ASP A 72 -1.00 8.83 13.36
N GLY A 73 -0.29 9.25 12.30
CA GLY A 73 1.13 8.95 12.05
C GLY A 73 1.39 7.69 11.23
N HIS A 74 0.36 7.10 10.62
CA HIS A 74 0.49 5.91 9.79
C HIS A 74 0.89 6.25 8.35
N GLY A 75 1.50 5.28 7.67
CA GLY A 75 1.75 5.34 6.24
C GLY A 75 0.49 5.04 5.44
N ILE A 76 0.39 5.61 4.24
CA ILE A 76 -0.63 5.25 3.26
C ILE A 76 0.04 4.89 1.93
N ALA A 77 -0.49 3.86 1.27
CA ALA A 77 0.05 3.28 0.06
C ALA A 77 -1.07 2.90 -0.91
N ASN A 78 -0.73 2.66 -2.17
CA ASN A 78 -1.68 2.41 -3.25
C ASN A 78 -2.00 0.91 -3.38
N HIS A 79 -3.29 0.57 -3.43
CA HIS A 79 -3.76 -0.80 -3.69
C HIS A 79 -4.73 -0.89 -4.88
N THR A 80 -4.44 -0.13 -5.95
CA THR A 80 -5.27 0.08 -7.15
C THR A 80 -6.55 0.85 -6.90
N MET A 81 -7.23 1.25 -7.98
CA MET A 81 -8.43 2.05 -7.90
C MET A 81 -9.64 1.22 -7.48
N THR A 82 -9.79 0.01 -8.02
CA THR A 82 -10.98 -0.84 -7.78
C THR A 82 -10.64 -2.30 -7.43
N HIS A 83 -9.39 -2.59 -7.07
CA HIS A 83 -8.93 -3.92 -6.66
C HIS A 83 -9.16 -5.05 -7.70
N PRO A 84 -8.85 -4.86 -9.01
CA PRO A 84 -8.94 -5.96 -9.97
C PRO A 84 -7.71 -6.88 -9.90
N ASP A 85 -7.86 -8.08 -10.45
CA ASP A 85 -6.71 -8.94 -10.79
C ASP A 85 -6.00 -8.36 -12.02
N LEU A 86 -4.89 -7.64 -11.79
CA LEU A 86 -4.16 -6.92 -12.83
C LEU A 86 -3.58 -7.84 -13.92
N ALA A 87 -3.36 -9.13 -13.65
CA ALA A 87 -2.90 -10.08 -14.67
C ALA A 87 -3.98 -10.39 -15.72
N LYS A 88 -5.23 -9.98 -15.49
CA LYS A 88 -6.34 -10.12 -16.44
C LYS A 88 -6.69 -8.80 -17.14
N CYS A 89 -6.05 -7.71 -16.75
CA CYS A 89 -6.25 -6.38 -17.32
C CYS A 89 -5.33 -6.18 -18.54
N GLY A 90 -5.70 -5.26 -19.42
CA GLY A 90 -4.78 -4.75 -20.45
C GLY A 90 -3.91 -3.60 -19.91
N SER A 91 -2.80 -3.29 -20.57
CA SER A 91 -1.84 -2.26 -20.15
C SER A 91 -2.45 -0.92 -19.75
N VAL A 92 -3.34 -0.39 -20.58
CA VAL A 92 -4.02 0.88 -20.32
C VAL A 92 -4.84 0.81 -19.02
N GLU A 93 -5.49 -0.32 -18.77
CA GLU A 93 -6.28 -0.51 -17.55
C GLU A 93 -5.36 -0.63 -16.32
N VAL A 94 -4.24 -1.35 -16.43
CA VAL A 94 -3.23 -1.44 -15.35
C VAL A 94 -2.73 -0.04 -14.97
N ASP A 95 -2.34 0.77 -15.95
CA ASP A 95 -1.88 2.14 -15.72
C ASP A 95 -2.97 3.00 -15.09
N CYS A 96 -4.20 2.93 -15.61
CA CYS A 96 -5.34 3.65 -15.05
C CYS A 96 -5.61 3.27 -13.60
N GLN A 97 -5.58 1.97 -13.26
CA GLN A 97 -5.83 1.48 -11.91
C GLN A 97 -4.81 2.03 -10.90
N ILE A 98 -3.54 2.14 -11.29
CA ILE A 98 -2.47 2.61 -10.40
C ILE A 98 -2.49 4.14 -10.31
N VAL A 99 -2.50 4.84 -11.45
CA VAL A 99 -2.39 6.31 -11.49
C VAL A 99 -3.61 6.98 -10.89
N GLU A 100 -4.82 6.48 -11.19
CA GLU A 100 -6.05 7.07 -10.69
C GLU A 100 -6.19 6.92 -9.18
N ALA A 101 -5.79 5.77 -8.64
CA ALA A 101 -5.75 5.57 -7.18
C ALA A 101 -4.82 6.58 -6.50
N ASN A 102 -3.61 6.79 -7.02
CA ASN A 102 -2.70 7.82 -6.49
C ASN A 102 -3.34 9.21 -6.49
N ARG A 103 -3.99 9.57 -7.60
CA ARG A 103 -4.67 10.87 -7.75
C ARG A 103 -5.78 11.03 -6.71
N VAL A 104 -6.62 10.00 -6.55
CA VAL A 104 -7.75 10.01 -5.61
C VAL A 104 -7.27 10.08 -4.16
N ILE A 105 -6.25 9.32 -3.78
CA ILE A 105 -5.66 9.37 -2.44
C ILE A 105 -5.09 10.77 -2.16
N GLY A 106 -4.39 11.38 -3.12
CA GLY A 106 -3.86 12.74 -2.99
C GLY A 106 -4.96 13.81 -2.88
N MET A 107 -6.11 13.63 -3.53
CA MET A 107 -7.26 14.51 -3.36
C MET A 107 -7.91 14.36 -1.98
N ALA A 108 -7.99 13.14 -1.46
CA ALA A 108 -8.52 12.87 -0.13
C ALA A 108 -7.65 13.51 0.97
N CYS A 109 -6.32 13.52 0.79
CA CYS A 109 -5.41 14.23 1.69
C CYS A 109 -4.18 14.74 0.93
N PRO A 110 -4.03 16.07 0.71
CA PRO A 110 -2.87 16.64 0.03
C PRO A 110 -1.52 16.36 0.68
N GLN A 111 -1.51 16.01 1.98
CA GLN A 111 -0.33 15.60 2.74
C GLN A 111 0.05 14.13 2.51
N ALA A 112 -0.77 13.35 1.79
CA ALA A 112 -0.49 11.95 1.52
C ALA A 112 0.78 11.79 0.69
N MET A 113 1.79 11.13 1.26
CA MET A 113 3.02 10.77 0.57
C MET A 113 2.96 9.32 0.09
N VAL A 114 2.20 9.08 -0.99
CA VAL A 114 2.04 7.75 -1.58
C VAL A 114 3.31 7.37 -2.34
N ARG A 115 4.12 6.47 -1.75
CA ARG A 115 5.41 6.01 -2.31
C ARG A 115 5.46 4.52 -2.61
N TYR A 116 4.48 3.78 -2.10
CA TYR A 116 4.44 2.33 -2.18
C TYR A 116 3.18 1.87 -2.89
N PHE A 117 3.31 0.73 -3.58
CA PHE A 117 2.23 0.05 -4.26
C PHE A 117 2.27 -1.43 -3.93
N ARG A 118 1.09 -2.03 -3.75
CA ARG A 118 0.94 -3.48 -3.66
C ARG A 118 -0.10 -3.92 -4.66
N ALA A 119 0.24 -4.91 -5.48
CA ALA A 119 -0.69 -5.50 -6.43
C ALA A 119 -1.77 -6.32 -5.69
N PRO A 120 -3.06 -6.19 -6.06
CA PRO A 120 -4.13 -7.03 -5.57
C PRO A 120 -3.78 -8.52 -5.65
N TYR A 121 -4.16 -9.26 -4.61
CA TYR A 121 -3.91 -10.71 -4.49
C TYR A 121 -2.43 -11.14 -4.49
N GLY A 122 -1.49 -10.17 -4.40
CA GLY A 122 -0.05 -10.44 -4.52
C GLY A 122 0.40 -10.88 -5.91
N ILE A 123 -0.43 -10.64 -6.95
CA ILE A 123 -0.13 -11.07 -8.32
C ILE A 123 0.71 -10.02 -9.03
N TRP A 124 1.99 -10.34 -9.24
CA TRP A 124 2.94 -9.48 -9.93
C TRP A 124 3.27 -9.99 -11.33
N THR A 125 3.22 -9.10 -12.32
CA THR A 125 3.72 -9.31 -13.68
C THR A 125 4.77 -8.26 -14.01
N GLU A 126 5.58 -8.48 -15.05
CA GLU A 126 6.54 -7.47 -15.51
C GLU A 126 5.86 -6.15 -15.87
N GLU A 127 4.66 -6.22 -16.44
CA GLU A 127 3.82 -5.07 -16.76
C GLU A 127 3.37 -4.31 -15.51
N VAL A 128 2.90 -5.01 -14.48
CA VAL A 128 2.48 -4.38 -13.21
C VAL A 128 3.67 -3.73 -12.50
N ILE A 129 4.85 -4.37 -12.52
CA ILE A 129 6.09 -3.81 -11.97
C ILE A 129 6.51 -2.56 -12.75
N ALA A 130 6.45 -2.61 -14.09
CA ALA A 130 6.79 -1.47 -14.93
C ALA A 130 5.81 -0.30 -14.74
N ALA A 131 4.52 -0.58 -14.64
CA ALA A 131 3.48 0.43 -14.39
C ALA A 131 3.65 1.08 -13.01
N SER A 132 3.94 0.29 -11.96
CA SER A 132 4.20 0.86 -10.62
C SER A 132 5.45 1.75 -10.63
N ALA A 133 6.52 1.32 -11.30
CA ALA A 133 7.74 2.13 -11.45
C ALA A 133 7.48 3.41 -12.27
N GLY A 134 6.70 3.33 -13.34
CA GLY A 134 6.27 4.49 -14.14
C GLY A 134 5.46 5.51 -13.35
N ALA A 135 4.69 5.05 -12.35
CA ALA A 135 3.99 5.88 -11.38
C ALA A 135 4.86 6.34 -10.19
N ALA A 136 6.16 6.06 -10.21
CA ALA A 136 7.11 6.32 -9.12
C ALA A 136 6.73 5.67 -7.77
N LEU A 137 6.09 4.49 -7.84
CA LEU A 137 5.71 3.69 -6.67
C LEU A 137 6.59 2.45 -6.55
N ALA A 138 7.20 2.28 -5.38
CA ALA A 138 7.97 1.08 -5.07
C ALA A 138 7.03 -0.11 -4.80
N PRO A 139 7.25 -1.28 -5.45
CA PRO A 139 6.44 -2.47 -5.19
C PRO A 139 6.77 -3.06 -3.82
N VAL A 140 5.73 -3.44 -3.07
CA VAL A 140 5.85 -4.03 -1.73
C VAL A 140 5.00 -5.30 -1.63
N HIS A 141 5.64 -6.42 -1.28
CA HIS A 141 4.97 -7.67 -0.93
C HIS A 141 4.93 -7.83 0.61
N TRP A 142 4.63 -9.03 1.09
CA TRP A 142 4.74 -9.43 2.49
C TRP A 142 5.52 -10.74 2.63
N SER A 143 6.01 -11.02 3.84
CA SER A 143 6.69 -12.28 4.16
C SER A 143 5.84 -13.22 5.00
N ILE A 144 4.84 -12.70 5.73
CA ILE A 144 3.91 -13.44 6.59
C ILE A 144 2.49 -12.96 6.31
N ASP A 145 1.57 -13.91 6.15
CA ASP A 145 0.13 -13.72 5.93
C ASP A 145 -0.67 -14.46 7.01
#